data_AF-A0A523BEJ5-F1
#
_entry.id   AF-A0A523BEJ5-F1
#
_cell.length_a   1.000
_cell.length_b   1.000
_cell.length_c   1.000
_cell.angle_alpha   90.00
_cell.angle_beta   90.00
_cell.angle_gamma   90.00
#
_symmetry.space_group_name_H-M   'P 1'
#
loop_
_entity.id
_entity.type
_entity.pdbx_description
1 polymer ?
#
loop_
_entity_poly.entity_id
_entity_poly.type
_entity_poly.pdbx_seq_one_letter_code
_entity_poly.pdbx_strand_id
1 'polypeptide(L)'
;MCILSIVEVYLGVPFGYEPNDEMRKLLEDFRDMINFCIDYAHKRRITSFAKLRKGVYEEWKRRWDYSTHFCHSSCKIALAMLKKHRKKHKKEKPEAKKLFMQLDPVLYKFYGDGVRISVRPRQFLFINLKFGEYQKKFIDSWKEGKLKTG
;
A
#
# COMPACT_ATOMS: atom_id res chain seq x y z
N MET A 1 -3.70 -41.13 0.05
CA MET A 1 -4.89 -40.28 -0.11
C MET A 1 -4.48 -38.85 0.22
N CYS A 2 -4.04 -38.07 -0.78
CA CYS A 2 -3.71 -36.65 -0.54
C CYS A 2 -5.01 -35.87 -0.46
N ILE A 3 -5.34 -35.34 0.71
CA ILE A 3 -6.40 -34.37 0.86
C ILE A 3 -5.93 -33.11 0.13
N LEU A 4 -6.43 -32.90 -1.09
CA LEU A 4 -6.41 -31.60 -1.74
C LEU A 4 -7.30 -30.70 -0.89
N SER A 5 -6.73 -30.10 0.16
CA SER A 5 -7.36 -28.98 0.85
C SER A 5 -7.55 -27.89 -0.20
N ILE A 6 -8.79 -27.69 -0.63
CA ILE A 6 -9.18 -26.57 -1.49
C ILE A 6 -8.83 -25.31 -0.70
N VAL A 7 -7.69 -24.71 -1.03
CA VAL A 7 -7.32 -23.41 -0.46
C VAL A 7 -8.16 -22.39 -1.20
N GLU A 8 -9.25 -21.94 -0.60
CA GLU A 8 -10.00 -20.81 -1.14
C GLU A 8 -9.11 -19.57 -1.13
N VAL A 9 -8.72 -19.10 -2.32
CA VAL A 9 -7.92 -17.89 -2.49
C VAL A 9 -8.84 -16.76 -2.88
N TYR A 10 -9.05 -15.83 -1.96
CA TYR A 10 -9.80 -14.60 -2.22
C TYR A 10 -8.85 -13.51 -2.72
N LEU A 11 -9.11 -12.96 -3.91
CA LEU A 11 -8.28 -11.91 -4.52
C LEU A 11 -8.34 -10.57 -3.76
N GLY A 12 -9.43 -10.34 -3.02
CA GLY A 12 -9.60 -9.17 -2.17
C GLY A 12 -11.00 -9.14 -1.57
N VAL A 13 -11.11 -8.63 -0.35
CA VAL A 13 -12.39 -8.44 0.34
C VAL A 13 -12.57 -6.95 0.58
N PRO A 14 -13.62 -6.32 0.04
CA PRO A 14 -13.88 -4.91 0.27
C PRO A 14 -14.44 -4.70 1.69
N PHE A 15 -13.84 -3.74 2.39
CA PHE A 15 -14.31 -3.27 3.69
C PHE A 15 -14.72 -1.80 3.57
N GLY A 16 -15.80 -1.43 4.25
CA GLY A 16 -16.05 -0.03 4.57
C GLY A 16 -15.09 0.41 5.67
N TYR A 17 -14.87 1.72 5.79
CA TYR A 17 -14.15 2.30 6.91
C TYR A 17 -14.72 3.67 7.23
N GLU A 18 -14.50 4.14 8.45
CA GLU A 18 -14.89 5.49 8.83
C GLU A 18 -13.84 6.51 8.36
N PRO A 19 -14.24 7.52 7.59
CA PRO A 19 -13.32 8.58 7.19
C PRO A 19 -12.80 9.32 8.43
N ASN A 20 -11.47 9.48 8.50
CA ASN A 20 -10.79 10.30 9.50
C ASN A 20 -9.85 11.25 8.75
N ASP A 21 -9.69 12.49 9.23
CA ASP A 21 -8.79 13.48 8.65
C ASP A 21 -7.33 13.00 8.61
N GLU A 22 -6.89 12.26 9.64
CA GLU A 22 -5.57 11.64 9.64
C GLU A 22 -5.41 10.61 8.52
N MET A 23 -6.47 9.85 8.24
CA MET A 23 -6.50 8.86 7.17
C MET A 23 -6.54 9.53 5.80
N ARG A 24 -7.32 10.60 5.64
CA ARG A 24 -7.33 11.41 4.42
C ARG A 24 -5.94 11.95 4.14
N LYS A 25 -5.29 12.55 5.14
CA LYS A 25 -3.92 13.05 5.03
C LYS A 25 -2.92 11.95 4.67
N LEU A 26 -3.02 10.77 5.30
CA LEU A 26 -2.18 9.62 4.95
C LEU A 26 -2.32 9.21 3.48
N LEU A 27 -3.55 9.17 2.97
CA LEU A 27 -3.81 8.83 1.57
C LEU A 27 -3.30 9.90 0.60
N GLU A 28 -3.42 11.17 0.96
CA GLU A 28 -2.90 12.31 0.19
C GLU A 28 -1.36 12.29 0.16
N ASP A 29 -0.73 12.15 1.32
CA ASP A 29 0.72 12.04 1.44
C ASP A 29 1.23 10.83 0.64
N PHE A 30 0.55 9.67 0.71
CA PHE A 30 0.96 8.49 -0.05
C PHE A 30 0.82 8.69 -1.57
N ARG A 31 -0.24 9.36 -2.04
CA ARG A 31 -0.38 9.76 -3.46
C ARG A 31 0.80 10.63 -3.88
N ASP A 32 1.17 11.58 -3.05
CA ASP A 32 2.25 12.53 -3.35
C ASP A 32 3.63 11.85 -3.34
N MET A 33 3.85 10.87 -2.43
CA MET A 33 5.02 9.99 -2.47
C MET A 33 5.12 9.18 -3.77
N ILE A 34 3.99 8.64 -4.27
CA ILE A 34 3.95 7.91 -5.54
C ILE A 34 4.32 8.85 -6.69
N ASN A 35 3.68 10.03 -6.76
CA ASN A 35 3.94 11.00 -7.83
C ASN A 35 5.40 11.49 -7.82
N PHE A 36 5.97 11.72 -6.64
CA PHE A 36 7.39 12.02 -6.49
C PHE A 36 8.29 10.90 -7.05
N CYS A 37 8.00 9.65 -6.70
CA CYS A 37 8.73 8.49 -7.23
C CYS A 37 8.59 8.37 -8.75
N ILE A 38 7.39 8.61 -9.30
CA ILE A 38 7.14 8.59 -10.75
C ILE A 38 7.96 9.66 -11.43
N ASP A 39 7.92 10.89 -10.94
CA ASP A 39 8.66 12.02 -11.51
C ASP A 39 10.16 11.75 -11.53
N TYR A 40 10.70 11.30 -10.40
CA TYR A 40 12.12 10.96 -10.28
C TYR A 40 12.52 9.87 -11.28
N ALA A 41 11.74 8.78 -11.35
CA ALA A 41 12.00 7.66 -12.23
C ALA A 41 11.82 8.00 -13.72
N HIS A 42 10.82 8.80 -14.06
CA HIS A 42 10.53 9.20 -15.43
C HIS A 42 11.65 10.10 -15.99
N LYS A 43 12.02 11.16 -15.25
CA LYS A 43 13.09 12.09 -15.64
C LYS A 43 14.44 11.40 -15.88
N ARG A 44 14.76 10.39 -15.05
CA ARG A 44 16.03 9.66 -15.10
C ARG A 44 15.95 8.32 -15.85
N ARG A 45 14.81 8.03 -16.50
CA ARG A 45 14.53 6.76 -17.20
C ARG A 45 14.83 5.51 -16.37
N ILE A 46 14.59 5.56 -15.06
CA ILE A 46 14.83 4.44 -14.15
C ILE A 46 13.72 3.41 -14.31
N THR A 47 14.13 2.14 -14.40
CA THR A 47 13.26 0.96 -14.44
C THR A 47 13.54 -0.02 -13.30
N SER A 48 14.72 0.09 -12.66
CA SER A 48 15.14 -0.78 -11.55
C SER A 48 14.62 -0.25 -10.21
N PHE A 49 14.00 -1.15 -9.44
CA PHE A 49 13.52 -0.87 -8.08
C PHE A 49 14.64 -0.40 -7.16
N ALA A 50 15.76 -1.12 -7.11
CA ALA A 50 16.88 -0.77 -6.24
C ALA A 50 17.47 0.60 -6.58
N LYS A 51 17.63 0.91 -7.88
CA LYS A 51 18.11 2.22 -8.34
C LYS A 51 17.14 3.34 -7.97
N LEU A 52 15.83 3.12 -8.14
CA LEU A 52 14.82 4.10 -7.77
C LEU A 52 14.86 4.37 -6.27
N ARG A 53 14.73 3.32 -5.45
CA ARG A 53 14.71 3.42 -4.00
C ARG A 53 15.95 4.14 -3.46
N LYS A 54 17.15 3.73 -3.91
CA LYS A 54 18.41 4.39 -3.50
C LYS A 54 18.43 5.87 -3.88
N GLY A 55 17.93 6.21 -5.06
CA GLY A 55 17.94 7.59 -5.56
C GLY A 55 16.94 8.53 -4.86
N VAL A 56 15.77 8.01 -4.46
CA VAL A 56 14.73 8.84 -3.84
C VAL A 56 14.82 8.91 -2.32
N TYR A 57 15.48 7.93 -1.67
CA TYR A 57 15.33 7.71 -0.22
C TYR A 57 15.67 8.92 0.65
N GLU A 58 16.81 9.58 0.42
CA GLU A 58 17.24 10.71 1.25
C GLU A 58 16.30 11.92 1.12
N GLU A 59 15.86 12.22 -0.11
CA GLU A 59 14.92 13.31 -0.35
C GLU A 59 13.51 12.95 0.17
N TRP A 60 13.09 11.71 -0.02
CA TRP A 60 11.83 11.19 0.49
C TRP A 60 11.79 11.30 2.02
N LYS A 61 12.84 10.86 2.72
CA LYS A 61 12.92 10.88 4.18
C LYS A 61 12.87 12.31 4.75
N ARG A 62 13.41 13.30 4.03
CA ARG A 62 13.32 14.71 4.42
C ARG A 62 11.93 15.31 4.24
N ARG A 63 11.20 14.87 3.22
CA ARG A 63 9.85 15.38 2.89
C ARG A 63 8.76 14.74 3.77
N TRP A 64 8.95 13.48 4.12
CA TRP A 64 7.94 12.66 4.77
C TRP A 64 8.50 11.98 6.00
N ASP A 65 7.94 12.32 7.16
CA ASP A 65 8.22 11.63 8.42
C ASP A 65 7.32 10.40 8.54
N TYR A 66 7.61 9.36 7.75
CA TYR A 66 6.88 8.08 7.72
C TYR A 66 7.85 6.91 7.79
N SER A 67 7.36 5.73 8.18
CA SER A 67 8.13 4.50 8.16
C SER A 67 8.73 4.24 6.76
N THR A 68 9.99 3.80 6.70
CA THR A 68 10.72 3.53 5.45
C THR A 68 10.01 2.56 4.50
N HIS A 69 9.11 1.70 5.02
CA HIS A 69 8.31 0.82 4.18
C HIS A 69 7.31 1.58 3.28
N PHE A 70 6.90 2.81 3.62
CA PHE A 70 6.12 3.66 2.72
C PHE A 70 6.92 4.06 1.47
N CYS A 71 8.21 4.36 1.63
CA CYS A 71 9.12 4.58 0.49
C CYS A 71 9.21 3.33 -0.40
N HIS A 72 9.27 2.14 0.21
CA HIS A 72 9.31 0.88 -0.52
C HIS A 72 8.03 0.65 -1.34
N SER A 73 6.86 0.79 -0.70
CA SER A 73 5.57 0.63 -1.37
C SER A 73 5.35 1.65 -2.49
N SER A 74 5.62 2.93 -2.25
CA SER A 74 5.49 3.98 -3.26
C SER A 74 6.41 3.75 -4.47
N CYS A 75 7.65 3.32 -4.26
CA CYS A 75 8.57 2.94 -5.34
C CYS A 75 8.04 1.77 -6.18
N LYS A 76 7.48 0.73 -5.56
CA LYS A 76 6.89 -0.42 -6.27
C LYS A 76 5.74 0.01 -7.17
N ILE A 77 4.81 0.80 -6.62
CA ILE A 77 3.64 1.29 -7.34
C ILE A 77 4.05 2.21 -8.50
N ALA A 78 4.97 3.16 -8.25
CA ALA A 78 5.49 4.07 -9.27
C ALA A 78 6.07 3.32 -10.48
N LEU A 79 6.90 2.29 -10.24
CA LEU A 79 7.47 1.49 -11.32
C LEU A 79 6.42 0.66 -12.06
N ALA A 80 5.44 0.11 -11.35
CA ALA A 80 4.32 -0.62 -11.98
C ALA A 80 3.49 0.29 -12.89
N MET A 81 3.17 1.51 -12.42
CA MET A 81 2.47 2.53 -13.20
C MET A 81 3.27 2.91 -14.45
N LEU A 82 4.56 3.22 -14.29
CA LEU A 82 5.44 3.55 -15.40
C LEU A 82 5.60 2.40 -16.41
N LYS A 83 5.72 1.15 -15.94
CA LYS A 83 5.78 -0.03 -16.81
C LYS A 83 4.52 -0.16 -17.66
N LYS A 84 3.34 -0.03 -17.05
CA LYS A 84 2.06 -0.07 -17.76
C LYS A 84 1.91 1.09 -18.74
N HIS A 85 2.39 2.29 -18.37
CA HIS A 85 2.32 3.48 -19.21
C HIS A 85 3.22 3.36 -20.45
N ARG A 86 4.46 2.90 -20.26
CA ARG A 86 5.42 2.65 -21.35
C ARG A 86 4.90 1.61 -22.35
N LYS A 87 4.25 0.54 -21.88
CA LYS A 87 3.57 -0.45 -22.73
C LYS A 87 2.47 0.14 -23.61
N LYS A 88 1.86 1.26 -23.21
CA LYS A 88 0.84 1.97 -23.98
C LYS A 88 1.42 3.05 -24.91
N HIS A 89 2.74 3.10 -25.10
CA HIS A 89 3.45 4.05 -25.97
C HIS A 89 3.13 5.53 -25.72
N LYS A 90 2.76 5.87 -24.48
CA LYS A 90 2.50 7.26 -24.10
C LYS A 90 3.81 7.97 -23.76
N LYS A 91 4.03 9.15 -24.34
CA LYS A 91 5.24 9.97 -24.13
C LYS A 91 5.26 10.66 -22.77
N GLU A 92 4.09 11.01 -22.24
CA GLU A 92 3.95 11.70 -20.96
C GLU A 92 4.21 10.77 -19.77
N LYS A 93 4.28 11.34 -18.57
CA LYS A 93 4.34 10.56 -17.33
C LYS A 93 2.92 10.19 -16.87
N PRO A 94 2.71 9.01 -16.25
CA PRO A 94 1.47 8.75 -15.52
C PRO A 94 1.42 9.59 -14.25
N GLU A 95 0.21 9.86 -13.75
CA GLU A 95 0.02 10.53 -12.45
C GLU A 95 -1.01 9.76 -11.62
N ALA A 96 -0.72 9.57 -10.33
CA ALA A 96 -1.65 9.04 -9.37
C ALA A 96 -2.61 10.16 -8.95
N LYS A 97 -3.85 10.10 -9.44
CA LYS A 97 -4.93 11.07 -9.10
C LYS A 97 -5.83 10.60 -7.97
N LYS A 98 -6.02 9.28 -7.84
CA LYS A 98 -6.89 8.68 -6.82
C LYS A 98 -6.19 8.64 -5.47
N LEU A 99 -6.94 8.87 -4.39
CA LEU A 99 -6.51 8.62 -3.02
C LEU A 99 -6.64 7.13 -2.72
N PHE A 100 -5.51 6.44 -2.76
CA PHE A 100 -5.42 5.02 -2.41
C PHE A 100 -4.04 4.76 -1.83
N MET A 101 -3.92 3.69 -1.05
CA MET A 101 -2.64 3.18 -0.62
C MET A 101 -2.59 1.66 -0.69
N GLN A 102 -1.42 1.13 -1.05
CA GLN A 102 -1.12 -0.28 -0.97
C GLN A 102 0.06 -0.43 -0.02
N LEU A 103 -0.24 -0.87 1.20
CA LEU A 103 0.74 -0.98 2.27
C LEU A 103 1.44 -2.34 2.23
N ASP A 104 2.71 -2.34 2.62
CA ASP A 104 3.46 -3.58 2.87
C ASP A 104 2.83 -4.31 4.07
N PRO A 105 2.72 -5.66 4.07
CA PRO A 105 2.16 -6.43 5.19
C PRO A 105 2.82 -6.14 6.56
N VAL A 106 4.04 -5.61 6.57
CA VAL A 106 4.73 -5.20 7.81
C VAL A 106 4.13 -3.92 8.42
N LEU A 107 3.50 -3.07 7.60
CA LEU A 107 2.97 -1.77 8.03
C LEU A 107 1.60 -1.86 8.66
N TYR A 108 0.83 -2.93 8.45
CA TYR A 108 -0.51 -3.03 9.01
C TYR A 108 -0.72 -4.34 9.77
N LYS A 109 -1.59 -4.30 10.77
CA LYS A 109 -2.09 -5.48 11.47
C LYS A 109 -3.56 -5.27 11.78
N PHE A 110 -4.39 -6.29 11.67
CA PHE A 110 -5.74 -6.20 12.23
C PHE A 110 -5.63 -6.15 13.75
N TYR A 111 -6.43 -5.28 14.36
CA TYR A 111 -6.47 -5.09 15.80
C TYR A 111 -7.92 -4.86 16.21
N GLY A 112 -8.49 -5.80 16.97
CA GLY A 112 -9.92 -5.80 17.29
C GLY A 112 -10.78 -5.92 16.03
N ASP A 113 -11.61 -4.91 15.80
CA ASP A 113 -12.52 -4.77 14.64
C ASP A 113 -11.98 -3.76 13.60
N GLY A 114 -10.70 -3.41 13.72
CA GLY A 114 -10.04 -2.43 12.86
C GLY A 114 -8.72 -2.89 12.28
N VAL A 115 -8.09 -1.99 11.52
CA VAL A 115 -6.73 -2.12 11.03
C VAL A 115 -5.86 -1.08 11.73
N ARG A 116 -4.78 -1.55 12.35
CA ARG A 116 -3.72 -0.73 12.89
C ARG A 116 -2.62 -0.56 11.85
N ILE A 117 -2.37 0.66 11.42
CA ILE A 117 -1.28 1.02 10.51
C ILE A 117 -0.14 1.65 11.31
N SER A 118 1.07 1.12 11.15
CA SER A 118 2.31 1.67 11.68
C SER A 118 2.76 2.83 10.79
N VAL A 119 2.46 4.06 11.22
CA VAL A 119 2.76 5.26 10.44
C VAL A 119 4.22 5.67 10.64
N ARG A 120 4.67 5.68 11.90
CA ARG A 120 6.05 5.97 12.33
C ARG A 120 6.49 4.95 13.37
N PRO A 121 7.79 4.87 13.72
CA PRO A 121 8.22 4.07 14.85
C PRO A 121 7.41 4.44 16.11
N ARG A 122 6.69 3.47 16.67
CA ARG A 122 5.83 3.61 17.87
C ARG A 122 4.60 4.53 17.71
N GLN A 123 4.26 4.96 16.51
CA GLN A 123 3.01 5.69 16.24
C GLN A 123 2.11 4.91 15.29
N PHE A 124 0.87 4.70 15.75
CA PHE A 124 -0.10 3.85 15.07
C PHE A 124 -1.36 4.64 14.74
N LEU A 125 -1.84 4.50 13.51
CA LEU A 125 -3.16 4.94 13.08
C LEU A 125 -4.12 3.76 13.17
N PHE A 126 -5.27 3.97 13.80
CA PHE A 126 -6.32 2.96 13.90
C PHE A 126 -7.45 3.30 12.95
N ILE A 127 -7.85 2.32 12.14
CA ILE A 127 -8.95 2.44 11.20
C ILE A 127 -10.02 1.45 11.63
N ASN A 128 -11.18 1.94 12.06
CA ASN A 128 -12.32 1.10 12.35
C ASN A 128 -12.94 0.64 11.03
N LEU A 129 -13.03 -0.67 10.83
CA LEU A 129 -13.64 -1.24 9.64
C LEU A 129 -15.15 -1.33 9.84
N LYS A 130 -15.91 -0.98 8.81
CA LYS A 130 -17.34 -1.28 8.69
C LYS A 130 -17.50 -2.55 7.87
N PHE A 131 -17.99 -3.61 8.50
CA PHE A 131 -18.12 -4.92 7.90
C PHE A 131 -19.45 -5.59 8.28
N GLY A 132 -19.99 -6.40 7.35
CA GLY A 132 -21.14 -7.26 7.61
C GLY A 132 -20.72 -8.68 7.97
N GLU A 133 -21.69 -9.60 8.04
CA GLU A 133 -21.45 -11.01 8.39
C GLU A 133 -20.48 -11.72 7.44
N TYR A 134 -20.51 -11.38 6.15
CA TYR A 134 -19.60 -11.96 5.16
C TYR A 134 -18.15 -11.63 5.47
N GLN A 135 -17.85 -10.33 5.67
CA GLN A 135 -16.52 -9.84 5.97
C GLN A 135 -16.01 -10.30 7.34
N LYS A 136 -16.92 -10.49 8.32
CA LYS A 136 -16.59 -10.97 9.66
C LYS A 136 -15.86 -12.32 9.63
N LYS A 137 -16.29 -13.25 8.76
CA LYS A 137 -15.64 -14.57 8.59
C LYS A 137 -14.15 -14.44 8.22
N PHE A 138 -13.78 -13.41 7.45
CA PHE A 138 -12.38 -13.15 7.08
C PHE A 138 -11.57 -12.56 8.22
N ILE A 139 -12.16 -11.64 9.00
CA ILE A 139 -11.51 -11.10 10.20
C ILE A 139 -11.24 -12.22 11.19
N ASP A 140 -12.20 -13.11 11.43
CA ASP A 140 -12.08 -14.21 12.38
C ASP A 140 -11.06 -15.26 11.88
N SER A 141 -11.14 -15.66 10.61
CA SER A 141 -10.16 -16.59 10.00
C SER A 141 -8.72 -16.04 10.01
N TRP A 142 -8.55 -14.71 9.93
CA TRP A 142 -7.25 -14.06 10.04
C TRP A 142 -6.76 -13.98 11.48
N LYS A 143 -7.64 -13.67 12.45
CA LYS A 143 -7.33 -13.70 13.90
C LYS A 143 -6.83 -15.09 14.32
N GLU A 144 -7.41 -16.14 13.74
CA GLU A 144 -7.01 -17.53 13.96
C GLU A 144 -5.71 -17.95 13.22
N GLY A 145 -5.11 -17.05 12.42
CA GLY A 145 -3.89 -17.32 11.67
C GLY A 145 -4.08 -18.23 10.45
N LYS A 146 -5.33 -18.53 10.06
CA LYS A 146 -5.65 -19.41 8.92
C LYS A 146 -5.51 -18.71 7.57
N LEU A 147 -5.52 -17.37 7.54
CA LEU A 147 -5.34 -16.56 6.32
C LEU A 147 -4.03 -15.74 6.37
N LYS A 148 -3.23 -15.83 5.30
CA LYS A 148 -2.08 -14.95 5.08
C LYS A 148 -2.46 -13.89 4.04
N THR A 149 -2.31 -12.62 4.40
CA THR A 149 -2.47 -11.50 3.44
C THR A 149 -1.13 -11.21 2.76
N GLY A 150 -1.08 -11.24 1.42
CA GLY A 150 0.13 -10.93 0.63
C GLY A 150 -0.21 -10.50 -0.78
#